data_AF-T2AUS7-F1
#
_entry.id   AF-T2AUS7-F1
#
_cell.length_a   1.000
_cell.length_b   1.000
_cell.length_c   1.000
_cell.angle_alpha   90.00
_cell.angle_beta   90.00
_cell.angle_gamma   90.00
#
_symmetry.space_group_name_H-M   'P 1'
#
loop_
_entity.id
_entity.type
_entity.pdbx_description
1 polymer ?
#
loop_
_entity_poly.entity_id
_entity_poly.type
_entity_poly.pdbx_seq_one_letter_code
_entity_poly.pdbx_strand_id
1 'polypeptide(L)'
;YIKKVNENELKEPTDKRMFVLAAALKDKYSVDKLYELTKIDRWFLDKFKNIIDYYETLESITPGPISPNILKSAKQIGFSDKQIAAVIKSTELVVRKWREEYKITPFVKQIDTVAAQ
;
A
#
# COMPACT_ATOMS: atom_id res chain seq x y z
N TYR A 1 -2.41 11.84 5.80
CA TYR A 1 -1.21 12.44 6.38
C TYR A 1 0.02 11.86 5.70
N ILE A 2 0.47 12.49 4.62
CA ILE A 2 1.74 12.13 3.97
C ILE A 2 2.79 13.05 4.60
N LYS A 3 3.83 12.48 5.21
CA LYS A 3 4.95 13.28 5.73
C LYS A 3 5.64 13.98 4.56
N LYS A 4 6.22 15.16 4.80
CA LYS A 4 7.11 15.77 3.81
C LYS A 4 8.37 14.93 3.67
N VAL A 5 8.91 14.84 2.45
CA VAL A 5 10.18 14.16 2.19
C VAL A 5 11.29 14.85 2.98
N ASN A 6 12.08 14.07 3.71
CA ASN A 6 13.22 14.52 4.49
C ASN A 6 14.37 13.52 4.31
N GLU A 7 15.42 13.91 3.59
CA GLU A 7 16.53 13.00 3.29
C GLU A 7 17.33 12.59 4.53
N ASN A 8 17.36 13.41 5.58
CA ASN A 8 18.04 13.06 6.83
C ASN A 8 17.30 11.91 7.54
N GLU A 9 15.96 11.94 7.57
CA GLU A 9 15.14 10.83 8.12
C GLU A 9 15.21 9.55 7.27
N LEU A 10 15.66 9.63 6.01
CA LEU A 10 15.92 8.45 5.18
C LEU A 10 17.30 7.84 5.49
N LYS A 11 18.29 8.67 5.80
CA LYS A 11 19.64 8.23 6.20
C LYS A 11 19.68 7.68 7.62
N GLU A 12 19.05 8.38 8.55
CA GLU A 12 19.02 8.00 9.96
C GLU A 12 17.85 7.05 10.24
N PRO A 13 18.10 5.87 10.85
CA PRO A 13 17.05 4.92 11.17
C PRO A 13 16.17 5.45 12.31
N THR A 14 15.02 6.02 11.96
CA THR A 14 13.99 6.47 12.90
C THR A 14 12.73 5.61 12.81
N ASP A 15 11.91 5.63 13.86
CA ASP A 15 10.57 5.02 13.88
C ASP A 15 9.66 5.55 12.76
N LYS A 16 9.90 6.79 12.31
CA LYS A 16 9.14 7.47 11.26
C LYS A 16 9.65 7.23 9.85
N ARG A 17 10.81 6.58 9.69
CA ARG A 17 11.48 6.37 8.40
C ARG A 17 10.58 5.76 7.34
N MET A 18 9.74 4.78 7.70
CA MET A 18 8.83 4.13 6.76
C MET A 18 7.81 5.11 6.14
N PHE A 19 7.34 6.10 6.91
CA PHE A 19 6.40 7.10 6.40
C PHE A 19 7.07 8.13 5.49
N VAL A 20 8.33 8.47 5.78
CA VAL A 20 9.14 9.34 4.90
C VAL A 20 9.52 8.60 3.63
N LEU A 21 9.80 7.29 3.71
CA LEU A 21 10.06 6.45 2.55
C LEU A 21 8.86 6.38 1.61
N ALA A 22 7.66 6.16 2.16
CA ALA A 22 6.42 6.21 1.40
C ALA A 22 6.20 7.58 0.71
N ALA A 23 6.49 8.67 1.43
CA ALA A 23 6.42 10.02 0.86
C ALA A 23 7.43 10.24 -0.27
N ALA A 24 8.67 9.77 -0.11
CA ALA A 24 9.71 9.91 -1.12
C ALA A 24 9.39 9.13 -2.41
N LEU A 25 8.85 7.92 -2.26
CA LEU A 25 8.35 7.13 -3.40
C LEU A 25 7.20 7.84 -4.12
N LYS A 26 6.27 8.46 -3.37
CA LYS A 26 5.18 9.26 -3.94
C LYS A 26 5.71 10.51 -4.65
N ASP A 27 6.80 11.09 -4.15
CA ASP A 27 7.55 12.19 -4.76
C ASP A 27 8.50 11.72 -5.89
N LYS A 28 8.27 10.51 -6.42
CA LYS A 28 8.96 9.93 -7.58
C LYS A 28 10.48 9.73 -7.41
N TYR A 29 10.97 9.58 -6.17
CA TYR A 29 12.35 9.16 -5.95
C TYR A 29 12.57 7.77 -6.56
N SER A 30 13.71 7.56 -7.23
CA SER A 30 14.08 6.25 -7.75
C SER A 30 14.45 5.28 -6.64
N VAL A 31 14.23 3.99 -6.90
CA VAL A 31 14.64 2.90 -5.99
C VAL A 31 16.14 2.94 -5.73
N ASP A 32 16.96 3.24 -6.73
CA ASP A 32 18.40 3.39 -6.56
C ASP A 32 18.77 4.55 -5.63
N LYS A 33 18.12 5.72 -5.77
CA LYS A 33 18.35 6.85 -4.87
C LYS A 33 17.99 6.47 -3.43
N LEU A 34 16.86 5.78 -3.23
CA LEU A 34 16.44 5.33 -1.91
C LEU A 34 17.35 4.26 -1.34
N TYR A 35 17.88 3.36 -2.16
CA TYR A 35 18.90 2.40 -1.74
C TYR A 35 20.15 3.12 -1.26
N GLU A 36 20.65 4.12 -1.99
CA GLU A 36 21.85 4.87 -1.57
C GLU A 36 21.65 5.62 -0.25
N LEU A 37 20.48 6.20 -0.05
CA LEU A 37 20.14 6.90 1.19
C LEU A 37 19.91 5.95 2.37
N THR A 38 19.28 4.79 2.13
CA THR A 38 18.73 3.98 3.21
C THR A 38 19.47 2.67 3.48
N LYS A 39 20.16 2.15 2.47
CA LYS A 39 20.73 0.79 2.41
C LYS A 39 19.70 -0.32 2.63
N ILE A 40 18.41 -0.03 2.51
CA ILE A 40 17.34 -1.04 2.44
C ILE A 40 17.46 -1.73 1.08
N ASP A 41 17.44 -3.06 1.07
CA ASP A 41 17.56 -3.83 -0.17
C ASP A 41 16.51 -3.40 -1.22
N ARG A 42 16.94 -3.31 -2.47
CA ARG A 42 16.11 -2.86 -3.60
C ARG A 42 14.83 -3.69 -3.72
N TRP A 43 14.90 -4.99 -3.43
CA TRP A 43 13.73 -5.86 -3.47
C TRP A 43 12.61 -5.37 -2.54
N PHE A 44 12.94 -4.95 -1.32
CA PHE A 44 11.94 -4.37 -0.41
C PHE A 44 11.45 -3.02 -0.91
N LEU A 45 12.34 -2.16 -1.40
CA LEU A 45 11.98 -0.85 -1.94
C LEU A 45 11.02 -0.98 -3.13
N ASP A 46 11.21 -1.98 -3.99
CA ASP A 46 10.28 -2.32 -5.07
C ASP A 46 8.91 -2.77 -4.54
N LYS A 47 8.86 -3.56 -3.45
CA LYS A 47 7.58 -3.89 -2.80
C LYS A 47 6.89 -2.67 -2.23
N PHE A 48 7.62 -1.74 -1.62
CA PHE A 48 7.06 -0.46 -1.18
C PHE A 48 6.54 0.35 -2.36
N LYS A 49 7.30 0.44 -3.45
CA LYS A 49 6.89 1.14 -4.67
C LYS A 49 5.59 0.57 -5.22
N ASN A 50 5.42 -0.75 -5.26
CA ASN A 50 4.16 -1.37 -5.69
C ASN A 50 2.95 -0.91 -4.86
N ILE A 51 3.12 -0.74 -3.55
CA ILE A 51 2.04 -0.23 -2.67
C ILE A 51 1.71 1.22 -3.02
N ILE A 52 2.73 2.06 -3.26
CA ILE A 52 2.55 3.47 -3.61
C ILE A 52 1.95 3.65 -5.00
N ASP A 53 2.42 2.90 -6.00
CA ASP A 53 1.86 2.92 -7.36
C ASP A 53 0.38 2.52 -7.34
N TYR A 54 0.03 1.53 -6.52
CA TYR A 54 -1.37 1.12 -6.36
C TYR A 54 -2.20 2.17 -5.61
N TYR A 55 -1.60 2.86 -4.63
CA TYR A 55 -2.22 4.00 -3.95
C TYR A 55 -2.58 5.11 -4.95
N GLU A 56 -1.67 5.46 -5.85
CA GLU A 56 -1.92 6.44 -6.93
C GLU A 56 -3.01 5.96 -7.89
N THR A 57 -3.02 4.67 -8.21
CA THR A 57 -4.09 4.05 -9.01
C THR A 57 -5.45 4.25 -8.33
N LEU A 58 -5.55 4.02 -7.01
CA LEU A 58 -6.77 4.25 -6.25
C LEU A 58 -7.14 5.75 -6.18
N GLU A 59 -6.16 6.67 -6.07
CA GLU A 59 -6.40 8.12 -6.08
C GLU A 59 -6.99 8.61 -7.42
N SER A 60 -6.64 7.94 -8.53
CA SER A 60 -7.15 8.28 -9.86
C SER A 60 -8.61 7.88 -10.09
N ILE A 61 -9.20 7.09 -9.19
CA ILE A 61 -10.58 6.61 -9.33
C ILE A 61 -11.55 7.74 -8.96
N THR A 62 -12.49 8.01 -9.86
CA THR A 62 -13.58 8.95 -9.60
C THR A 62 -14.45 8.46 -8.43
N PRO A 63 -14.95 9.35 -7.57
CA PRO A 63 -15.83 8.98 -6.48
C PRO A 63 -17.01 8.14 -6.98
N GLY A 64 -17.21 6.96 -6.38
CA GLY A 64 -18.24 6.01 -6.80
C GLY A 64 -17.82 4.56 -6.58
N PRO A 65 -18.62 3.60 -7.09
CA PRO A 65 -18.32 2.18 -6.96
C PRO A 65 -16.98 1.81 -7.59
N ILE A 66 -16.08 1.24 -6.78
CA ILE A 66 -14.84 0.63 -7.28
C ILE A 66 -15.18 -0.68 -8.01
N SER A 67 -14.44 -0.99 -9.08
CA SER A 67 -14.60 -2.28 -9.76
C SER A 67 -14.17 -3.46 -8.86
N PRO A 68 -14.85 -4.62 -8.94
CA PRO A 68 -14.53 -5.80 -8.12
C PRO A 68 -13.05 -6.23 -8.23
N ASN A 69 -12.47 -6.12 -9.44
CA ASN A 69 -11.07 -6.47 -9.69
C ASN A 69 -10.11 -5.54 -8.94
N ILE A 70 -10.35 -4.22 -8.99
CA ILE A 70 -9.53 -3.24 -8.27
C ILE A 70 -9.67 -3.44 -6.75
N LEU A 71 -10.88 -3.68 -6.25
CA LEU A 71 -11.07 -3.95 -4.82
C LEU A 71 -10.33 -5.20 -4.38
N LYS A 72 -10.44 -6.30 -5.14
CA LYS A 72 -9.76 -7.56 -4.85
C LYS A 72 -8.25 -7.39 -4.86
N SER A 73 -7.69 -6.74 -5.86
CA SER A 73 -6.26 -6.47 -5.96
C SER A 73 -5.77 -5.59 -4.81
N ALA A 74 -6.53 -4.55 -4.42
CA ALA A 74 -6.20 -3.73 -3.25
C ALA A 74 -6.10 -4.58 -1.97
N LYS A 75 -7.08 -5.48 -1.75
CA LYS A 75 -7.10 -6.38 -0.59
C LYS A 75 -5.92 -7.36 -0.60
N GLN A 76 -5.54 -7.89 -1.76
CA GLN A 76 -4.41 -8.81 -1.90
C GLN A 76 -3.05 -8.15 -1.62
N ILE A 77 -2.92 -6.84 -1.92
CA ILE A 77 -1.73 -6.03 -1.61
C ILE A 77 -1.72 -5.59 -0.14
N GLY A 78 -2.81 -5.83 0.61
CA GLY A 78 -2.89 -5.61 2.06
C GLY A 78 -3.60 -4.31 2.47
N PHE A 79 -4.27 -3.60 1.56
CA PHE A 79 -5.02 -2.41 1.92
C PHE A 79 -6.22 -2.73 2.81
N SER A 80 -6.37 -1.97 3.89
CA SER A 80 -7.57 -1.98 4.74
C SER A 80 -8.74 -1.23 4.09
N ASP A 81 -9.97 -1.58 4.49
CA ASP A 81 -11.18 -0.91 3.98
C ASP A 81 -11.14 0.60 4.34
N LYS A 82 -10.57 0.94 5.51
CA LYS A 82 -10.30 2.32 5.94
C LYS A 82 -9.33 3.07 5.03
N GLN A 83 -8.22 2.44 4.62
CA GLN A 83 -7.26 3.07 3.72
C GLN A 83 -7.87 3.31 2.33
N ILE A 84 -8.56 2.31 1.78
CA ILE A 84 -9.25 2.44 0.48
C ILE A 84 -10.28 3.57 0.55
N ALA A 85 -11.12 3.58 1.59
CA ALA A 85 -12.14 4.61 1.79
C ALA A 85 -11.54 6.02 1.86
N ALA A 86 -10.43 6.18 2.58
CA ALA A 86 -9.76 7.47 2.70
C ALA A 86 -9.24 7.99 1.34
N VAL A 87 -8.77 7.09 0.47
CA VAL A 87 -8.22 7.44 -0.85
C VAL A 87 -9.32 7.86 -1.82
N ILE A 88 -10.40 7.09 -1.90
CA ILE A 88 -11.50 7.35 -2.85
C ILE A 88 -12.57 8.32 -2.32
N LYS A 89 -12.30 8.96 -1.17
CA LYS A 89 -13.21 9.90 -0.50
C LYS A 89 -14.58 9.28 -0.19
N SER A 90 -14.56 8.04 0.31
CA SER A 90 -15.74 7.29 0.75
C SER A 90 -15.64 6.96 2.25
N THR A 91 -16.58 6.17 2.77
CA THR A 91 -16.53 5.68 4.15
C THR A 91 -16.13 4.20 4.18
N GLU A 92 -15.50 3.79 5.28
CA GLU A 92 -15.10 2.39 5.49
C GLU A 92 -16.29 1.43 5.36
N LEU A 93 -17.47 1.84 5.86
CA LEU A 93 -18.70 1.07 5.77
C LEU A 93 -19.14 0.84 4.32
N VAL A 94 -18.98 1.82 3.44
CA VAL A 94 -19.32 1.69 2.01
C VAL A 94 -18.37 0.71 1.32
N VAL A 95 -17.06 0.83 1.57
CA VAL A 95 -16.07 -0.10 1.01
C VAL A 95 -16.32 -1.52 1.49
N ARG A 96 -16.67 -1.70 2.77
CA ARG A 96 -17.03 -3.00 3.32
C ARG A 96 -18.27 -3.60 2.66
N LYS A 97 -19.31 -2.80 2.39
CA LYS A 97 -20.51 -3.26 1.67
C LYS A 97 -20.17 -3.77 0.27
N TRP A 98 -19.39 -3.01 -0.52
CA TRP A 98 -18.94 -3.48 -1.83
C TRP A 98 -18.13 -4.78 -1.74
N ARG A 99 -17.27 -4.89 -0.73
CA ARG A 99 -16.47 -6.09 -0.49
C ARG A 99 -17.36 -7.32 -0.24
N GLU A 100 -18.41 -7.16 0.55
CA GLU A 100 -19.39 -8.21 0.84
C GLU A 100 -20.26 -8.56 -0.38
N GLU A 101 -20.76 -7.56 -1.12
CA GLU A 101 -21.52 -7.72 -2.36
C GLU A 101 -20.71 -8.47 -3.44
N TYR A 102 -19.43 -8.16 -3.56
CA TYR A 102 -18.52 -8.83 -4.51
C TYR A 102 -17.94 -10.15 -3.99
N LYS A 103 -18.35 -10.60 -2.78
CA LYS A 103 -17.88 -11.84 -2.15
C LYS A 103 -16.36 -11.89 -1.98
N ILE A 104 -15.74 -10.75 -1.68
CA ILE A 104 -14.29 -10.63 -1.44
C ILE A 104 -14.03 -10.81 0.06
N THR A 105 -13.82 -12.05 0.50
CA THR A 105 -13.54 -12.38 1.91
C THR A 105 -12.13 -12.96 2.08
N PRO A 106 -11.50 -12.76 3.25
CA PRO A 106 -10.23 -13.39 3.54
C PRO A 106 -10.39 -14.91 3.68
N PHE A 107 -9.31 -15.64 3.47
CA PHE A 107 -9.22 -17.06 3.75
C PHE A 107 -8.25 -17.30 4.90
N VAL A 108 -8.54 -18.30 5.74
CA VAL A 108 -7.60 -18.79 6.75
C VAL A 108 -6.72 -19.85 6.09
N LYS A 109 -5.41 -19.73 6.27
CA LYS A 109 -4.42 -20.71 5.82
C LYS A 109 -3.71 -21.30 7.04
N GLN A 110 -3.48 -22.60 7.03
CA GLN A 110 -2.70 -23.27 8.06
C GLN A 110 -1.20 -23.14 7.75
N ILE A 111 -0.39 -23.00 8.79
CA ILE A 111 1.08 -23.08 8.67
C ILE A 111 1.44 -24.55 8.75
N ASP A 112 1.78 -25.15 7.62
CA ASP A 112 2.53 -26.40 7.57
C ASP A 112 3.99 -26.07 7.22
N THR A 113 4.93 -26.82 7.77
CA THR A 113 6.36 -26.57 7.53
C THR A 113 6.83 -27.10 6.17
N VAL A 114 5.92 -27.60 5.33
CA VAL A 114 6.20 -28.39 4.12
C VAL A 114 5.47 -27.87 2.86
N ALA A 115 4.83 -26.71 2.93
CA ALA A 115 4.06 -26.13 1.83
C ALA A 115 2.98 -27.07 1.26
N ALA A 116 2.22 -27.73 2.15
CA ALA A 116 1.10 -28.63 1.86
C ALA A 116 1.43 -29.93 1.10
N GLN A 117 2.63 -30.50 1.32
CA GLN A 117 3.03 -31.81 0.80
C GLN A 117 2.39 -32.98 1.55
#